data_AF-A0A6B3CE35-F1
#
_entry.id   AF-A0A6B3CE35-F1
#
_cell.length_a   1.000
_cell.length_b   1.000
_cell.length_c   1.000
_cell.angle_alpha   90.00
_cell.angle_beta   90.00
_cell.angle_gamma   90.00
#
_symmetry.space_group_name_H-M   'P 1'
#
loop_
_entity.id
_entity.type
_entity.pdbx_description
1 polymer ?
#
loop_
_entity_poly.entity_id
_entity_poly.type
_entity_poly.pdbx_seq_one_letter_code
_entity_poly.pdbx_strand_id
1 'polypeptide(L)' 'MSAETYRDAWGIPHLRADSAAGLARAQGRVTARDRAWQLEVERHRAQ' A
#
# COMPACT_ATOMS: atom_id res chain seq x y z
N MET A 1 -1.28 16.34 4.09
CA MET A 1 -2.26 15.23 4.01
C MET A 1 -1.66 14.03 4.74
N SER A 2 -2.03 13.84 6.00
CA SER A 2 -1.65 12.65 6.75
C SER A 2 -2.59 11.51 6.36
N ALA A 3 -2.03 10.36 5.98
CA ALA A 3 -2.81 9.13 5.84
C ALA A 3 -2.57 8.28 7.09
N GLU A 4 -3.63 7.74 7.67
CA GLU A 4 -3.56 6.83 8.81
C GLU A 4 -3.49 5.40 8.33
N THR A 5 -2.73 4.57 9.05
CA THR A 5 -2.63 3.14 8.80
C THR A 5 -2.77 2.39 10.11
N TYR A 6 -3.75 1.51 10.18
CA TYR A 6 -3.95 0.55 11.25
C TYR A 6 -3.78 -0.86 10.67
N ARG A 7 -3.14 -1.77 11.39
CA ARG A 7 -3.10 -3.19 11.02
C ARG A 7 -3.90 -3.98 12.04
N ASP A 8 -4.77 -4.85 11.56
CA ASP A 8 -5.52 -5.75 12.44
C ASP A 8 -4.64 -6.88 13.01
N ALA A 9 -5.26 -7.79 13.76
CA ALA A 9 -4.57 -8.93 14.37
C ALA A 9 -3.92 -9.88 13.35
N TRP A 10 -4.34 -9.84 12.09
CA TRP A 10 -3.80 -10.64 10.99
C TRP A 10 -2.80 -9.85 10.12
N GLY A 11 -2.51 -8.60 10.50
CA GLY A 11 -1.62 -7.72 9.79
C GLY A 11 -2.24 -7.04 8.57
N ILE A 12 -3.56 -7.15 8.35
CA ILE A 12 -4.25 -6.54 7.20
C ILE A 12 -4.30 -5.02 7.39
N PRO A 13 -3.80 -4.21 6.43
CA PRO A 13 -3.79 -2.76 6.57
C PRO A 13 -5.16 -2.14 6.27
N HIS A 14 -5.66 -1.34 7.21
CA HIS A 14 -6.79 -0.44 7.07
C HIS A 14 -6.27 0.99 6.89
N LEU A 15 -6.67 1.65 5.81
CA LEU A 15 -6.15 2.95 5.39
C LEU A 15 -7.25 4.02 5.44
N ARG A 16 -6.90 5.20 5.95
CA ARG A 16 -7.77 6.38 5.90
C ARG A 16 -6.98 7.59 5.44
N ALA A 17 -7.59 8.40 4.58
CA ALA A 17 -7.01 9.64 4.07
C ALA A 17 -8.12 10.60 3.63
N ASP A 18 -7.83 11.89 3.66
CA ASP A 18 -8.79 12.96 3.30
C ASP A 18 -8.99 13.12 1.78
N SER A 19 -8.27 12.35 0.97
CA SER A 19 -8.36 12.40 -0.50
C SER A 19 -8.04 11.06 -1.13
N ALA A 20 -8.59 10.83 -2.33
CA ALA A 20 -8.30 9.65 -3.13
C ALA A 20 -6.81 9.52 -3.45
N ALA A 21 -6.12 10.62 -3.76
CA ALA A 21 -4.67 10.62 -4.00
C ALA A 21 -3.88 10.24 -2.75
N GLY A 22 -4.28 10.74 -1.57
CA GLY A 22 -3.70 10.35 -0.29
C GLY A 22 -3.90 8.86 0.00
N LEU A 23 -5.10 8.34 -0.27
CA LEU A 23 -5.44 6.94 -0.07
C LEU A 23 -4.63 6.02 -0.99
N ALA A 24 -4.51 6.37 -2.28
CA ALA A 24 -3.71 5.62 -3.25
C ALA A 24 -2.22 5.59 -2.87
N ARG A 25 -1.68 6.72 -2.39
CA ARG A 25 -0.29 6.78 -1.90
C ARG A 25 -0.08 5.88 -0.68
N ALA A 26 -1.02 5.89 0.27
CA ALA A 26 -0.95 5.03 1.45
C ALA A 26 -1.04 3.54 1.07
N GLN A 27 -1.93 3.20 0.13
CA GLN A 27 -2.09 1.85 -0.39
C GLN A 27 -0.83 1.36 -1.09
N GLY A 28 -0.22 2.18 -1.95
CA GLY A 28 1.05 1.85 -2.59
C GLY A 28 2.17 1.63 -1.57
N ARG A 29 2.23 2.45 -0.50
CA ARG A 29 3.24 2.30 0.56
C ARG A 29 3.11 0.98 1.32
N VAL A 30 1.91 0.60 1.78
CA VAL A 30 1.73 -0.68 2.51
C VAL A 30 1.96 -1.88 1.60
N THR A 31 1.53 -1.79 0.33
CA THR A 31 1.74 -2.86 -0.65
C THR A 31 3.23 -3.04 -0.97
N ALA A 32 3.97 -1.94 -1.15
CA ALA A 32 5.41 -1.98 -1.35
C ALA A 32 6.13 -2.58 -0.13
N ARG A 33 5.70 -2.26 1.09
CA ARG A 33 6.27 -2.83 2.31
C ARG A 33 6.02 -4.34 2.42
N ASP A 34 4.81 -4.78 2.10
CA ASP A 34 4.39 -6.16 2.34
C ASP A 34 4.77 -7.10 1.17
N ARG A 35 4.90 -6.57 -0.05
CA ARG A 35 5.02 -7.34 -1.30
C ARG A 35 6.10 -6.82 -2.24
N ALA A 36 7.15 -6.18 -1.72
CA ALA A 36 8.21 -5.52 -2.50
C ALA A 36 8.72 -6.38 -3.68
N TRP A 37 9.09 -7.63 -3.41
CA TRP A 37 9.62 -8.53 -4.43
C TRP A 37 8.59 -8.94 -5.48
N GLN A 38 7.35 -9.24 -5.05
CA GLN A 38 6.27 -9.58 -5.97
C GLN A 38 6.00 -8.42 -6.93
N LEU A 39 5.92 -7.19 -6.41
CA LEU A 39 5.73 -6.00 -7.25
C LEU A 39 6.85 -5.84 -8.28
N GLU A 40 8.09 -6.07 -7.89
CA GLU A 40 9.24 -5.91 -8.79
C GLU A 40 9.26 -6.98 -9.90
N VAL A 41 8.98 -8.24 -9.55
CA VAL A 41 8.86 -9.33 -10.53
C VAL A 41 7.73 -9.04 -11.52
N GLU A 42 6.56 -8.65 -11.04
CA GLU A 42 5.42 -8.36 -11.91
C GLU A 42 5.65 -7.11 -12.77
N ARG A 43 6.33 -6.09 -12.23
CA ARG A 43 6.75 -4.91 -13.01
C ARG A 43 7.64 -5.30 -14.17
N HIS A 44 8.61 -6.21 -13.96
CA HIS A 44 9.49 -6.68 -15.02
C HIS A 44 8.77 -7.58 -16.05
N ARG A 45 7.78 -8.37 -15.63
CA ARG A 45 6.99 -9.21 -16.54
C ARG A 45 6.05 -8.43 -17.46
N ALA A 46 5.58 -7.26 -17.01
CA ALA A 46 4.64 -6.42 -17.73
C ALA A 46 5.31 -5.40 -18.67
N GLN A 47 6.65 -5.40 -18.75
CA GLN A 47 7.44 -4.59 -19.68
C GLN A 47 7.66 -5.34 -20.99
#